data_AF-A0A1I2QKE3-F1
#
_entry.id   AF-A0A1I2QKE3-F1
#
_cell.length_a   1.000
_cell.length_b   1.000
_cell.length_c   1.000
_cell.angle_alpha   90.00
_cell.angle_beta   90.00
_cell.angle_gamma   90.00
#
_symmetry.space_group_name_H-M   'P 1'
#
loop_
_entity.id
_entity.type
_entity.pdbx_description
1 polymer ?
#
loop_
_entity_poly.entity_id
_entity_poly.type
_entity_poly.pdbx_seq_one_letter_code
_entity_poly.pdbx_strand_id
1 'polypeptide(L)'
;MFNGFLTFAPSCEACGLDYSNFNSGDGPAFFVMSIVGTVVVGLALWLEIAYEPPIWVHALVAGTLSVGLSLAIIRPLKGVLAALQFANKAEQGRFR
;
A
#
# COMPACT_ATOMS: atom_id res chain seq x y z
N MET A 1 2.45 -11.59 -12.93
CA MET A 1 1.77 -11.23 -11.66
C MET A 1 1.03 -9.90 -11.78
N PHE A 2 1.64 -8.77 -12.18
CA PHE A 2 0.93 -7.49 -12.36
C PHE A 2 0.82 -7.09 -13.84
N ASN A 3 -0.35 -6.58 -14.25
CA ASN A 3 -0.60 -5.97 -15.55
C ASN A 3 -0.91 -4.47 -15.36
N GLY A 4 0.13 -3.67 -15.09
CA GLY A 4 0.03 -2.23 -14.82
C GLY A 4 0.63 -1.81 -13.47
N PHE A 5 0.21 -0.65 -12.97
CA PHE A 5 0.72 -0.13 -11.68
C PHE A 5 0.11 -0.86 -10.48
N LEU A 6 -1.21 -1.09 -10.52
CA LEU A 6 -1.98 -1.75 -9.45
C LEU A 6 -2.72 -3.00 -9.92
N THR A 7 -2.89 -3.24 -11.22
CA THR A 7 -3.74 -4.32 -11.71
C THR A 7 -3.00 -5.66 -11.68
N PHE A 8 -3.66 -6.73 -11.23
CA PHE A 8 -3.13 -8.09 -11.39
C PHE A 8 -3.29 -8.55 -12.85
N ALA A 9 -2.33 -9.31 -13.35
CA ALA A 9 -2.50 -10.04 -14.60
C ALA A 9 -3.49 -11.20 -14.38
N PRO A 10 -4.29 -11.61 -15.38
CA PRO A 10 -5.30 -12.66 -15.21
C PRO A 10 -4.69 -14.02 -14.83
N SER A 11 -3.51 -14.36 -15.35
CA SER A 11 -2.80 -15.60 -15.00
C SER A 11 -1.29 -15.40 -14.92
N CYS A 12 -0.61 -16.33 -14.26
CA CYS A 12 0.85 -16.38 -14.26
C CYS A 12 1.36 -17.04 -15.55
N GLU A 13 2.21 -16.33 -16.29
CA GLU A 13 2.82 -16.84 -17.53
C GLU A 13 3.80 -17.99 -17.27
N ALA A 14 4.40 -18.08 -16.08
CA ALA A 14 5.40 -19.09 -15.75
C ALA A 14 4.83 -20.38 -15.14
N CYS A 15 3.72 -20.29 -14.40
CA CYS A 15 3.14 -21.46 -13.69
C CYS A 15 1.65 -21.68 -13.92
N GLY A 16 0.99 -20.83 -14.71
CA GLY A 16 -0.44 -20.95 -15.03
C GLY A 16 -1.40 -20.64 -13.87
N LEU A 17 -0.90 -20.10 -12.76
CA LEU A 17 -1.72 -19.75 -11.59
C LEU A 17 -2.74 -18.67 -11.96
N ASP A 18 -4.02 -18.94 -11.75
CA ASP A 18 -5.11 -18.00 -11.98
C ASP A 18 -5.16 -16.97 -10.84
N TYR A 19 -4.98 -15.69 -11.20
CA TYR A 19 -5.03 -14.58 -10.25
C TYR A 19 -6.43 -13.95 -10.14
N SER A 20 -7.44 -14.44 -10.88
CA SER A 20 -8.80 -13.91 -10.89
C SER A 20 -9.47 -13.90 -9.51
N ASN A 21 -9.11 -14.86 -8.65
CA ASN A 21 -9.63 -14.99 -7.28
C ASN A 21 -8.83 -14.19 -6.23
N PHE A 22 -7.72 -13.55 -6.62
CA PHE A 22 -6.92 -12.73 -5.70
C PHE A 22 -7.54 -11.34 -5.53
N ASN A 23 -8.52 -11.27 -4.65
CA ASN A 23 -9.07 -10.01 -4.18
C ASN A 23 -8.53 -9.70 -2.78
N SER A 24 -7.48 -8.88 -2.68
CA SER A 24 -6.95 -8.43 -1.38
C SER A 24 -7.83 -7.37 -0.69
N GLY A 25 -8.98 -7.00 -1.28
CA GLY A 25 -9.91 -6.01 -0.73
C GLY A 25 -9.24 -4.66 -0.41
N ASP A 26 -9.75 -3.97 0.61
CA ASP A 26 -9.20 -2.71 1.13
C ASP A 26 -8.00 -2.89 2.08
N GLY A 27 -7.58 -4.13 2.33
CA GLY A 27 -6.43 -4.46 3.19
C GLY A 27 -5.16 -3.65 2.86
N PRO A 28 -4.74 -3.55 1.58
CA PRO A 28 -3.56 -2.77 1.23
C PRO A 28 -3.70 -1.28 1.58
N ALA A 29 -4.89 -0.71 1.41
CA ALA A 29 -5.11 0.72 1.64
C ALA A 29 -5.00 1.09 3.13
N PHE A 30 -5.58 0.28 4.01
CA PHE A 30 -5.53 0.51 5.46
C PHE A 30 -4.10 0.53 6.01
N PHE A 31 -3.28 -0.45 5.63
CA PHE A 31 -1.89 -0.51 6.06
C PHE A 31 -1.05 0.62 5.48
N VAL A 32 -1.25 0.99 4.20
CA VAL A 32 -0.56 2.13 3.59
C VAL A 32 -0.90 3.41 4.36
N MET A 33 -2.19 3.71 4.59
CA MET A 33 -2.60 4.92 5.31
C MET A 33 -2.05 4.96 6.74
N SER A 34 -2.06 3.84 7.46
CA SER A 34 -1.60 3.78 8.85
C SER A 34 -0.08 3.98 8.98
N ILE A 35 0.70 3.32 8.12
CA ILE A 35 2.17 3.43 8.11
C ILE A 35 2.57 4.83 7.65
N VAL A 36 2.05 5.29 6.51
CA VAL A 36 2.38 6.60 5.94
C VAL A 36 1.95 7.71 6.89
N GLY A 37 0.74 7.64 7.46
CA GLY A 37 0.24 8.62 8.41
C GLY A 37 1.13 8.75 9.64
N THR A 38 1.54 7.62 10.23
CA THR A 38 2.44 7.64 11.41
C THR A 38 3.79 8.28 11.08
N VAL A 39 4.39 7.92 9.94
CA VAL A 39 5.69 8.45 9.52
C VAL A 39 5.60 9.93 9.19
N VAL A 40 4.61 10.35 8.42
CA VAL A 40 4.45 11.74 7.99
C VAL A 40 4.13 12.65 9.18
N VAL A 41 3.20 12.26 10.05
CA VAL A 41 2.84 13.06 11.23
C VAL A 41 4.01 13.13 12.21
N GLY A 42 4.73 12.03 12.43
CA GLY A 42 5.91 12.01 13.28
C GLY A 42 7.01 12.94 12.77
N LEU A 43 7.27 12.91 11.45
CA LEU A 43 8.23 13.82 10.81
C LEU A 43 7.77 15.27 10.83
N ALA A 44 6.49 15.53 10.61
CA ALA A 44 5.90 16.87 10.67
C ALA A 44 6.07 17.48 12.07
N LEU A 45 5.70 16.74 13.11
CA LEU A 45 5.89 17.20 14.50
C LEU A 45 7.36 17.45 14.83
N TRP A 46 8.26 16.57 14.39
CA TRP A 46 9.69 16.77 14.60
C TRP A 46 10.22 18.01 13.89
N LEU A 47 9.78 18.25 12.65
CA LEU A 47 10.15 19.41 11.86
C LEU A 47 9.66 20.72 12.51
N GLU A 48 8.45 20.70 13.08
CA GLU A 48 7.89 21.85 13.83
C GLU A 48 8.76 22.20 15.03
N ILE A 49 9.10 21.20 15.84
CA ILE A 49 9.88 21.39 17.08
C ILE A 49 11.32 21.82 16.77
N ALA A 50 11.92 21.32 15.69
CA ALA A 50 13.33 21.54 15.40
C ALA A 50 13.60 22.83 14.61
N TYR A 51 12.68 23.25 13.75
CA TYR A 51 12.95 24.32 12.77
C TYR A 51 11.88 25.40 12.67
N GLU A 52 10.72 25.26 13.33
CA GLU A 52 9.58 26.19 13.24
C GLU A 52 9.34 26.74 11.82
N PRO A 53 9.25 25.86 10.80
CA PRO A 53 9.16 26.30 9.42
C PRO A 53 7.82 26.99 9.14
N PRO A 54 7.76 27.91 8.17
CA PRO A 54 6.50 28.49 7.75
C PRO A 54 5.55 27.40 7.21
N ILE A 55 4.25 27.54 7.50
CA ILE A 55 3.21 26.53 7.26
C ILE A 55 3.17 26.01 5.82
N TRP A 56 3.52 26.82 4.83
CA TRP A 56 3.56 26.40 3.43
C TRP A 56 4.66 25.36 3.15
N VAL A 57 5.83 25.49 3.78
CA VAL A 57 6.92 24.48 3.67
C VAL A 57 6.46 23.20 4.36
N HIS A 58 5.81 23.34 5.51
CA HIS A 58 5.28 22.22 6.26
C HIS A 58 4.30 21.41 5.42
N ALA A 59 3.33 22.08 4.79
CA ALA A 59 2.33 21.45 3.93
C ALA A 59 2.95 20.82 2.68
N LEU A 60 3.94 21.47 2.06
CA LEU A 60 4.60 20.97 0.86
C LEU A 60 5.42 19.72 1.18
N VAL A 61 6.25 19.75 2.23
CA VAL A 61 7.06 18.61 2.66
C VAL A 61 6.17 17.43 3.06
N ALA A 62 5.19 17.65 3.95
CA ALA A 62 4.29 16.60 4.40
C ALA A 62 3.45 16.03 3.26
N GLY A 63 2.94 16.89 2.36
CA GLY A 63 2.16 16.46 1.20
C GLY A 63 2.98 15.63 0.22
N THR A 64 4.18 16.08 -0.13
CA THR A 64 5.05 15.35 -1.08
C THR A 64 5.52 14.01 -0.49
N LEU A 65 5.87 13.97 0.80
CA LEU A 65 6.17 12.73 1.51
C LEU A 65 4.98 11.77 1.53
N SER A 66 3.79 12.28 1.84
CA SER A 66 2.56 11.45 1.88
C SER A 66 2.29 10.78 0.56
N VAL A 67 2.34 11.53 -0.54
CA VAL A 67 2.10 11.01 -1.89
C VAL A 67 3.21 10.03 -2.30
N GLY A 68 4.47 10.42 -2.08
CA GLY A 68 5.63 9.61 -2.45
C GLY A 68 5.65 8.26 -1.72
N LEU A 69 5.49 8.25 -0.40
CA LEU A 69 5.46 7.02 0.38
C LEU A 69 4.24 6.16 0.04
N SER A 70 3.06 6.77 -0.16
CA SER A 70 1.85 6.01 -0.49
C SER A 70 2.01 5.24 -1.81
N LEU A 71 2.55 5.90 -2.85
CA LEU A 71 2.81 5.27 -4.13
C LEU A 71 3.93 4.22 -4.06
N ALA A 72 4.94 4.42 -3.21
CA ALA A 72 6.01 3.46 -3.03
C ALA A 72 5.55 2.18 -2.30
N ILE A 73 4.68 2.29 -1.30
CA ILE A 73 4.28 1.18 -0.42
C ILE A 73 3.10 0.38 -1.01
N ILE A 74 2.21 1.00 -1.80
CA ILE A 74 1.01 0.32 -2.29
C ILE A 74 1.31 -0.92 -3.15
N ARG A 75 2.37 -0.85 -3.98
CA ARG A 75 2.77 -1.93 -4.88
C ARG A 75 3.36 -3.14 -4.14
N PRO A 76 4.38 -3.00 -3.26
CA PRO A 76 4.90 -4.14 -2.52
C PRO A 76 3.84 -4.75 -1.60
N LEU A 77 3.02 -3.92 -0.96
CA LEU A 77 2.01 -4.41 -0.03
C LEU A 77 0.92 -5.24 -0.73
N LYS A 78 0.49 -4.82 -1.92
CA LYS A 78 -0.43 -5.60 -2.75
C LYS A 78 0.18 -6.96 -3.15
N GLY A 79 1.48 -6.99 -3.44
CA GLY A 79 2.20 -8.24 -3.74
C GLY A 79 2.30 -9.17 -2.53
N VAL A 80 2.61 -8.63 -1.35
CA VAL A 80 2.69 -9.38 -0.09
C VAL A 80 1.33 -9.95 0.29
N LEU A 81 0.26 -9.16 0.20
CA LEU A 81 -1.09 -9.63 0.52
C LEU A 81 -1.54 -10.73 -0.43
N ALA A 82 -1.21 -10.64 -1.72
CA ALA A 82 -1.44 -11.74 -2.65
C ALA A 82 -0.63 -12.99 -2.26
N ALA A 83 0.66 -12.87 -1.93
CA ALA A 83 1.47 -14.02 -1.50
C ALA A 83 0.90 -14.66 -0.22
N LEU A 84 0.41 -13.85 0.72
CA LEU A 84 -0.23 -14.32 1.95
C LEU A 84 -1.58 -14.99 1.69
N GLN A 85 -2.39 -14.49 0.75
CA GLN A 85 -3.63 -15.16 0.33
C GLN A 85 -3.35 -16.53 -0.29
N PHE A 86 -2.29 -16.63 -1.11
CA PHE A 86 -1.87 -17.90 -1.70
C PHE A 86 -1.37 -18.88 -0.63
N ALA A 87 -0.49 -18.44 0.26
CA ALA A 87 0.11 -19.28 1.29
C ALA A 87 -0.93 -19.78 2.31
N ASN A 88 -1.88 -18.92 2.70
CA ASN A 88 -2.90 -19.27 3.69
C ASN A 88 -4.15 -19.92 3.07
N LYS A 89 -4.19 -20.12 1.75
CA LYS A 89 -5.37 -20.62 1.01
C LYS A 89 -6.64 -19.86 1.41
N ALA A 90 -6.51 -18.54 1.54
CA ALA A 90 -7.60 -17.67 1.97
C ALA A 90 -8.59 -17.49 0.81
N GLU A 91 -9.44 -18.51 0.60
CA GLU A 91 -10.59 -18.43 -0.30
C GLU A 91 -11.79 -17.83 0.46
N GLN A 92 -12.68 -17.13 -0.26
CA GLN A 92 -13.92 -16.69 0.35
C GLN A 92 -14.75 -17.92 0.75
N GLY A 93 -14.99 -18.08 2.06
CA GLY A 93 -15.81 -19.16 2.59
C GLY A 93 -17.19 -19.15 1.91
N ARG A 94 -17.45 -20.17 1.08
CA ARG A 94 -18.70 -20.29 0.34
C ARG A 94 -19.71 -20.98 1.24
N PHE A 95 -20.52 -20.19 1.94
CA PHE A 95 -21.65 -20.71 2.71
C PHE A 95 -22.70 -21.25 1.73
N ARG A 96 -22.98 -22.55 1.81
CA ARG A 96 -24.10 -23.22 1.14
C ARG A 96 -25.22 -23.44 2.14
#